data_AF-A0A5R9M4X8-F1
#
_entry.id   AF-A0A5R9M4X8-F1
#
_cell.length_a   1.000
_cell.length_b   1.000
_cell.length_c   1.000
_cell.angle_alpha   90.00
_cell.angle_beta   90.00
_cell.angle_gamma   90.00
#
_symmetry.space_group_name_H-M   'P 1'
#
loop_
_entity.id
_entity.type
_entity.pdbx_description
1 polymer ?
#
loop_
_entity_poly.entity_id
_entity_poly.type
_entity_poly.pdbx_seq_one_letter_code
_entity_poly.pdbx_strand_id
1 'polypeptide(L)'
;MSGSAAWILFDLDLGVGVDVVHPSADPSGYRLVVVPRALSALGGARRAADPLRRGRYQDMTRGQLFAVLQQQAFFITTEGQHFTAPLWVSEFGTGTEENDPKARAWFANFTDFLATNDTDFSYWPVVGWSGNGQGDAYALVRYDAAGHRSGILDGPDWRSAAWNHLITAPSRTGQVAVPARWNMLDLDNADAVRSLRMRGGPDWDSGARKATCPDGQRLIGLAHTGNRGLCTDTGAGDLRSAGPEYTVVRDESYVRSGDWAGGYTKLECPAGQFLDGYSVRGAAVSAALCVPARAALGTAGRTVWFDRGDNRPAGGPGGEFASGNYKGQCATDEYAAGIAYTGRVGSRRTPDALLCRKLA
;
A
#
# COMPACT_ATOMS: atom_id res chain seq x y z
N MET A 1 11.10 -22.72 -2.71
CA MET A 1 9.81 -22.31 -3.32
C MET A 1 8.73 -22.47 -2.26
N SER A 2 8.53 -21.45 -1.44
CA SER A 2 7.54 -21.40 -0.36
C SER A 2 7.27 -19.92 -0.13
N GLY A 3 6.27 -19.38 -0.82
CA GLY A 3 5.85 -18.00 -0.63
C GLY A 3 4.88 -17.93 0.54
N SER A 4 5.21 -17.17 1.57
CA SER A 4 4.32 -16.92 2.70
C SER A 4 3.17 -16.01 2.24
N ALA A 5 1.95 -16.54 2.20
CA ALA A 5 0.74 -15.74 2.04
C ALA A 5 0.36 -15.12 3.38
N ALA A 6 0.17 -13.80 3.41
CA ALA A 6 -0.47 -13.10 4.53
C ALA A 6 -2.00 -13.20 4.37
N TRP A 7 -2.69 -13.51 5.46
CA TRP A 7 -4.15 -13.69 5.54
C TRP A 7 -4.77 -12.49 6.26
N ILE A 8 -5.88 -11.94 5.78
CA ILE A 8 -6.67 -10.95 6.54
C ILE A 8 -8.04 -11.53 6.78
N LEU A 9 -8.32 -11.85 8.04
CA LEU A 9 -9.59 -12.35 8.51
C LEU A 9 -10.53 -11.16 8.81
N PHE A 10 -11.76 -11.18 8.32
CA PHE A 10 -12.84 -10.35 8.86
C PHE A 10 -13.76 -11.27 9.67
N ASP A 11 -14.29 -10.74 10.75
CA ASP A 11 -15.34 -11.39 11.55
C ASP A 11 -16.58 -10.48 11.54
N LEU A 12 -17.65 -10.89 10.84
CA LEU A 12 -18.87 -10.09 10.73
C LEU A 12 -19.81 -10.21 11.94
N ASP A 13 -19.42 -10.86 13.04
CA ASP A 13 -20.33 -11.02 14.20
C ASP A 13 -19.93 -10.29 15.48
N LEU A 14 -18.81 -9.54 15.53
CA LEU A 14 -18.36 -8.89 16.78
C LEU A 14 -18.02 -7.40 16.74
N GLY A 15 -18.28 -6.68 15.65
CA GLY A 15 -18.15 -5.21 15.66
C GLY A 15 -16.73 -4.69 15.88
N VAL A 16 -15.71 -5.46 15.49
CA VAL A 16 -14.31 -5.01 15.52
C VAL A 16 -13.86 -4.67 14.10
N GLY A 17 -13.08 -3.59 13.97
CA GLY A 17 -12.69 -3.00 12.71
C GLY A 17 -11.79 -3.87 11.84
N VAL A 18 -11.40 -3.32 10.69
CA VAL A 18 -10.39 -3.91 9.81
C VAL A 18 -9.04 -3.80 10.51
N ASP A 19 -8.44 -4.93 10.87
CA ASP A 19 -7.02 -4.98 11.24
C ASP A 19 -6.19 -5.14 9.97
N VAL A 20 -5.64 -4.02 9.49
CA VAL A 20 -4.54 -4.04 8.52
C VAL A 20 -3.28 -4.40 9.28
N VAL A 21 -2.86 -5.67 9.21
CA VAL A 21 -1.51 -6.03 9.66
C VAL A 21 -0.54 -5.49 8.63
N HIS A 22 0.29 -4.51 9.02
CA HIS A 22 1.43 -4.09 8.21
C HIS A 22 2.34 -5.30 7.94
N PRO A 23 2.55 -5.71 6.67
CA PRO A 23 3.40 -6.84 6.39
C PRO A 23 4.86 -6.45 6.58
N SER A 24 5.61 -7.33 7.24
CA SER A 24 7.07 -7.33 7.17
C SER A 24 7.51 -7.63 5.73
N ALA A 25 8.00 -6.60 5.05
CA ALA A 25 9.23 -6.60 4.26
C ALA A 25 9.59 -7.83 3.38
N ASP A 26 8.64 -8.43 2.65
CA ASP A 26 8.90 -9.41 1.58
C ASP A 26 8.79 -8.75 0.18
N PRO A 27 9.75 -8.92 -0.76
CA PRO A 27 9.78 -8.19 -2.04
C PRO A 27 8.83 -8.74 -3.12
N SER A 28 8.09 -9.82 -2.88
CA SER A 28 7.06 -10.30 -3.81
C SER A 28 5.75 -9.56 -3.56
N GLY A 29 5.44 -8.59 -4.43
CA GLY A 29 4.15 -7.89 -4.59
C GLY A 29 3.11 -8.04 -3.47
N TYR A 30 2.79 -6.93 -2.81
CA TYR A 30 1.73 -6.83 -1.80
C TYR A 30 0.42 -7.48 -2.30
N ARG A 31 -0.02 -8.56 -1.65
CA ARG A 31 -1.34 -9.15 -1.84
C ARG A 31 -2.14 -8.90 -0.57
N LEU A 32 -3.17 -8.06 -0.67
CA LEU A 32 -4.16 -7.90 0.39
C LEU A 32 -5.24 -8.96 0.18
N VAL A 33 -5.23 -10.01 1.02
CA VAL A 33 -6.23 -11.08 1.01
C VAL A 33 -7.33 -10.69 1.98
N VAL A 34 -8.44 -10.17 1.50
CA VAL A 34 -9.56 -9.68 2.32
C VAL A 34 -10.56 -10.85 2.50
N VAL A 35 -10.71 -11.40 3.71
CA VAL A 35 -11.66 -12.48 4.05
C VAL A 35 -12.90 -11.93 4.77
N PRO A 36 -13.94 -11.41 4.10
CA PRO A 36 -15.22 -11.15 4.75
C PRO A 36 -15.90 -12.45 5.21
N ARG A 37 -15.70 -12.86 6.48
CA ARG A 37 -16.43 -14.00 7.04
C ARG A 37 -17.82 -13.55 7.50
N ALA A 38 -18.84 -13.87 6.71
CA ALA A 38 -20.23 -13.82 7.13
C ALA A 38 -20.63 -15.21 7.66
N LEU A 39 -20.78 -15.35 8.97
CA LEU A 39 -21.39 -16.52 9.61
C LEU A 39 -22.67 -16.06 10.29
N SER A 40 -23.79 -16.15 9.59
CA SER A 40 -25.10 -15.95 10.20
C SER A 40 -25.50 -17.22 10.98
N ALA A 41 -25.35 -17.20 12.31
CA ALA A 41 -26.27 -17.78 13.32
C ALA A 41 -25.53 -18.16 14.61
N LEU A 42 -25.77 -17.43 15.71
CA LEU A 42 -26.03 -17.96 17.06
C LEU A 42 -26.65 -16.84 17.93
N GLY A 43 -27.73 -17.15 18.64
CA GLY A 43 -28.61 -16.16 19.27
C GLY A 43 -28.12 -15.55 20.59
N GLY A 44 -28.59 -14.31 20.84
CA GLY A 44 -29.02 -13.82 22.16
C GLY A 44 -27.96 -13.35 23.15
N ALA A 45 -27.77 -12.02 23.26
CA ALA A 45 -27.74 -11.29 24.54
C ALA A 45 -27.70 -9.77 24.31
N ARG A 46 -28.53 -9.02 25.05
CA ARG A 46 -28.54 -7.54 25.11
C ARG A 46 -27.36 -7.02 25.93
N ARG A 47 -26.71 -5.91 25.54
CA ARG A 47 -26.32 -4.78 26.43
C ARG A 47 -25.68 -3.60 25.67
N ALA A 48 -26.19 -2.41 26.02
CA ALA A 48 -25.64 -1.03 26.03
C ALA A 48 -24.85 -0.44 24.84
N ALA A 49 -25.07 0.86 24.62
CA ALA A 49 -24.70 1.67 23.46
C ALA A 49 -23.24 2.17 23.45
N ASP A 50 -22.60 2.09 22.27
CA ASP A 50 -21.27 2.62 21.93
C ASP A 50 -21.39 3.49 20.65
N PRO A 51 -20.84 4.73 20.59
CA PRO A 51 -20.93 5.61 19.42
C PRO A 51 -20.17 5.14 18.17
N LEU A 52 -19.35 4.08 18.23
CA LEU A 52 -18.60 3.53 17.08
C LEU A 52 -19.25 2.32 16.40
N ARG A 53 -20.51 1.99 16.73
CA ARG A 53 -21.22 0.86 16.14
C ARG A 53 -21.48 1.08 14.64
N ARG A 54 -20.51 0.77 13.79
CA ARG A 54 -20.72 0.60 12.34
C ARG A 54 -21.82 -0.44 12.20
N GLY A 55 -22.94 -0.07 11.59
CA GLY A 55 -24.03 -1.01 11.32
C GLY A 55 -23.51 -2.22 10.53
N ARG A 56 -24.21 -3.35 10.63
CA ARG A 56 -23.88 -4.52 9.79
C ARG A 56 -23.93 -4.11 8.32
N TYR A 57 -23.10 -4.71 7.46
CA TYR A 57 -23.12 -4.37 6.02
C TYR A 57 -24.51 -4.55 5.38
N GLN A 58 -25.31 -5.49 5.85
CA GLN A 58 -26.70 -5.67 5.40
C GLN A 58 -27.65 -4.53 5.77
N ASP A 59 -27.30 -3.74 6.79
CA ASP A 59 -28.09 -2.58 7.20
C ASP A 59 -27.69 -1.30 6.43
N MET A 60 -26.68 -1.36 5.56
CA MET A 60 -26.23 -0.22 4.76
C MET A 60 -27.03 -0.10 3.45
N THR A 61 -27.32 1.13 3.05
CA THR A 61 -27.71 1.41 1.66
C THR A 61 -26.58 1.04 0.70
N ARG A 62 -26.88 0.84 -0.57
CA ARG A 62 -25.87 0.56 -1.61
C ARG A 62 -24.72 1.58 -1.60
N GLY A 63 -25.03 2.88 -1.57
CA GLY A 63 -24.02 3.93 -1.54
C GLY A 63 -23.14 3.90 -0.28
N GLN A 64 -23.74 3.62 0.88
CA GLN A 64 -22.99 3.45 2.13
C GLN A 64 -22.08 2.23 2.09
N LEU A 65 -22.58 1.10 1.57
CA LEU A 65 -21.78 -0.11 1.42
C LEU A 65 -20.57 0.15 0.51
N PHE A 66 -20.78 0.78 -0.65
CA PHE A 66 -19.71 1.09 -1.61
C PHE A 66 -18.65 2.00 -0.99
N ALA A 67 -19.08 3.06 -0.30
CA ALA A 67 -18.18 3.98 0.38
C ALA A 67 -17.35 3.28 1.48
N VAL A 68 -17.99 2.39 2.25
CA VAL A 68 -17.32 1.64 3.31
C VAL A 68 -16.32 0.63 2.74
N LEU A 69 -16.69 -0.09 1.68
CA LEU A 69 -15.76 -1.00 0.97
C LEU A 69 -14.54 -0.24 0.43
N GLN A 70 -14.77 0.94 -0.17
CA GLN A 70 -13.68 1.82 -0.62
C GLN A 70 -12.76 2.21 0.52
N GLN A 71 -13.31 2.68 1.64
CA GLN A 71 -12.51 3.16 2.77
C GLN A 71 -11.75 2.05 3.48
N GLN A 72 -12.32 0.85 3.55
CA GLN A 72 -11.78 -0.23 4.37
C GLN A 72 -10.80 -1.13 3.61
N ALA A 73 -11.04 -1.37 2.33
CA ALA A 73 -10.26 -2.33 1.56
C ALA A 73 -9.87 -1.79 0.19
N PHE A 74 -10.78 -1.19 -0.57
CA PHE A 74 -10.53 -0.86 -1.97
C PHE A 74 -9.73 0.43 -2.20
N PHE A 75 -9.40 1.19 -1.15
CA PHE A 75 -8.52 2.36 -1.31
C PHE A 75 -7.16 1.98 -1.91
N ILE A 76 -6.67 0.76 -1.67
CA ILE A 76 -5.40 0.26 -2.22
C ILE A 76 -5.42 0.08 -3.74
N THR A 77 -6.58 0.07 -4.39
CA THR A 77 -6.66 -0.02 -5.86
C THR A 77 -6.51 1.34 -6.53
N THR A 78 -6.48 2.43 -5.76
CA THR A 78 -6.21 3.77 -6.29
C THR A 78 -4.80 3.80 -6.87
N GLU A 79 -4.68 4.06 -8.17
CA GLU A 79 -3.39 4.07 -8.87
C GLU A 79 -2.49 5.22 -8.42
N GLY A 80 -1.17 5.02 -8.55
CA GLY A 80 -0.16 6.05 -8.31
C GLY A 80 0.06 6.42 -6.84
N GLN A 81 -0.40 5.59 -5.89
CA GLN A 81 -0.23 5.77 -4.45
C GLN A 81 0.88 4.85 -3.91
N HIS A 82 1.54 5.24 -2.82
CA HIS A 82 2.53 4.38 -2.15
C HIS A 82 1.95 3.12 -1.51
N PHE A 83 0.63 3.05 -1.36
CA PHE A 83 -0.10 1.89 -0.89
C PHE A 83 -0.80 1.12 -2.02
N THR A 84 -0.61 1.52 -3.29
CA THR A 84 -1.28 0.86 -4.42
C THR A 84 -0.87 -0.61 -4.47
N ALA A 85 -1.85 -1.50 -4.46
CA ALA A 85 -1.64 -2.94 -4.50
C ALA A 85 -2.80 -3.65 -5.19
N PRO A 86 -2.56 -4.83 -5.80
CA PRO A 86 -3.64 -5.70 -6.25
C PRO A 86 -4.49 -6.16 -5.05
N LEU A 87 -5.78 -6.31 -5.27
CA LEU A 87 -6.76 -6.72 -4.28
C LEU A 87 -7.48 -7.98 -4.75
N TRP A 88 -7.57 -8.98 -3.88
CA TRP A 88 -8.39 -10.17 -4.08
C TRP A 88 -9.28 -10.37 -2.85
N VAL A 89 -10.59 -10.42 -3.07
CA VAL A 89 -11.56 -10.88 -2.07
C VAL A 89 -11.54 -12.40 -2.01
N SER A 90 -10.90 -12.99 -1.01
CA SER A 90 -10.66 -14.44 -1.01
C SER A 90 -11.90 -15.27 -0.69
N GLU A 91 -12.86 -14.72 0.03
CA GLU A 91 -14.09 -15.41 0.40
C GLU A 91 -15.24 -14.42 0.54
N PHE A 92 -16.41 -14.78 0.02
CA PHE A 92 -17.69 -14.18 0.39
C PHE A 92 -18.79 -15.19 0.05
N GLY A 93 -19.97 -15.01 0.64
CA GLY A 93 -21.09 -15.89 0.32
C GLY A 93 -22.31 -15.61 1.18
N THR A 94 -23.40 -16.26 0.83
CA THR A 94 -24.67 -16.24 1.57
C THR A 94 -25.43 -17.54 1.30
N GLY A 95 -26.23 -17.97 2.26
CA GLY A 95 -26.98 -19.22 2.15
C GLY A 95 -28.12 -19.15 1.14
N THR A 96 -28.39 -20.25 0.43
CA THR A 96 -29.59 -20.40 -0.41
C THR A 96 -30.89 -20.25 0.37
N GLU A 97 -30.85 -20.52 1.68
CA GLU A 97 -31.99 -20.45 2.60
C GLU A 97 -32.17 -19.06 3.23
N GLU A 98 -31.26 -18.11 2.96
CA GLU A 98 -31.38 -16.73 3.46
C GLU A 98 -32.66 -16.09 2.94
N ASN A 99 -33.46 -15.49 3.82
CA ASN A 99 -34.76 -14.89 3.51
C ASN A 99 -34.88 -13.44 3.98
N ASP A 100 -33.94 -12.91 4.77
CA ASP A 100 -33.90 -11.49 5.15
C ASP A 100 -33.68 -10.64 3.89
N PRO A 101 -34.64 -9.76 3.52
CA PRO A 101 -34.50 -8.89 2.36
C PRO A 101 -33.22 -8.04 2.40
N LYS A 102 -32.75 -7.67 3.60
CA LYS A 102 -31.52 -6.89 3.77
C LYS A 102 -30.28 -7.70 3.46
N ALA A 103 -30.20 -8.95 3.93
CA ALA A 103 -29.08 -9.84 3.63
C ALA A 103 -29.02 -10.18 2.13
N ARG A 104 -30.18 -10.41 1.50
CA ARG A 104 -30.27 -10.60 0.04
C ARG A 104 -29.84 -9.35 -0.74
N ALA A 105 -30.28 -8.17 -0.30
CA ALA A 105 -29.87 -6.90 -0.91
C ALA A 105 -28.38 -6.64 -0.76
N TRP A 106 -27.78 -7.02 0.38
CA TRP A 106 -26.33 -6.96 0.56
C TRP A 106 -25.60 -7.82 -0.46
N PHE A 107 -26.01 -9.07 -0.65
CA PHE A 107 -25.35 -9.96 -1.62
C PHE A 107 -25.39 -9.37 -3.03
N ALA A 108 -26.54 -8.86 -3.45
CA ALA A 108 -26.69 -8.19 -4.74
C ALA A 108 -25.81 -6.94 -4.86
N ASN A 109 -25.77 -6.08 -3.84
CA ASN A 109 -24.94 -4.88 -3.86
C ASN A 109 -23.44 -5.19 -3.81
N PHE A 110 -23.03 -6.20 -3.03
CA PHE A 110 -21.63 -6.57 -2.90
C PHE A 110 -21.09 -7.18 -4.20
N THR A 111 -21.80 -8.12 -4.80
CA THR A 111 -21.43 -8.72 -6.10
C THR A 111 -21.39 -7.68 -7.21
N ASP A 112 -22.35 -6.75 -7.23
CA ASP A 112 -22.33 -5.62 -8.16
C ASP A 112 -21.12 -4.69 -7.94
N PHE A 113 -20.72 -4.45 -6.69
CA PHE A 113 -19.49 -3.70 -6.40
C PHE A 113 -18.25 -4.39 -6.98
N LEU A 114 -18.13 -5.72 -6.79
CA LEU A 114 -17.00 -6.49 -7.34
C LEU A 114 -16.98 -6.43 -8.88
N ALA A 115 -18.15 -6.59 -9.51
CA ALA A 115 -18.32 -6.49 -10.96
C ALA A 115 -17.93 -5.11 -11.48
N THR A 116 -18.40 -4.05 -10.83
CA THR A 116 -18.12 -2.65 -11.20
C THR A 116 -16.63 -2.32 -11.11
N ASN A 117 -15.91 -2.93 -10.16
CA ASN A 117 -14.50 -2.65 -9.90
C ASN A 117 -13.54 -3.64 -10.56
N ASP A 118 -14.01 -4.58 -11.40
CA ASP A 118 -13.17 -5.61 -12.04
C ASP A 118 -12.31 -6.34 -10.99
N THR A 119 -12.96 -6.78 -9.91
CA THR A 119 -12.27 -7.31 -8.73
C THR A 119 -12.08 -8.81 -8.82
N ASP A 120 -10.86 -9.30 -8.57
CA ASP A 120 -10.61 -10.73 -8.39
C ASP A 120 -11.25 -11.24 -7.09
N PHE A 121 -11.91 -12.40 -7.17
CA PHE A 121 -12.63 -12.98 -6.03
C PHE A 121 -12.60 -14.51 -5.98
N SER A 122 -12.85 -15.06 -4.79
CA SER A 122 -13.34 -16.43 -4.62
C SER A 122 -14.62 -16.45 -3.80
N TYR A 123 -15.52 -17.36 -4.17
CA TYR A 123 -16.79 -17.57 -3.46
C TYR A 123 -16.65 -18.75 -2.48
N TRP A 124 -17.19 -18.62 -1.26
CA TRP A 124 -17.12 -19.68 -0.25
C TRP A 124 -18.49 -20.30 0.11
N PRO A 125 -18.63 -21.64 0.03
CA PRO A 125 -17.88 -22.53 -0.85
C PRO A 125 -18.52 -22.57 -2.25
N VAL A 126 -17.74 -22.83 -3.30
CA VAL A 126 -18.33 -23.10 -4.63
C VAL A 126 -19.05 -24.45 -4.62
N VAL A 127 -18.48 -25.46 -3.98
CA VAL A 127 -18.98 -26.84 -3.92
C VAL A 127 -19.22 -27.26 -2.48
N GLY A 128 -20.37 -27.87 -2.21
CA GLY A 128 -20.72 -28.45 -0.91
C GLY A 128 -21.49 -29.76 -1.02
N TRP A 129 -21.92 -30.28 0.12
CA TRP A 129 -22.65 -31.54 0.25
C TRP A 129 -24.06 -31.31 0.81
N SER A 130 -25.04 -32.09 0.33
CA SER A 130 -26.39 -32.12 0.89
C SER A 130 -26.77 -33.53 1.33
N GLY A 131 -27.21 -33.70 2.59
CA GLY A 131 -27.80 -34.94 3.10
C GLY A 131 -29.26 -34.72 3.47
N ASN A 132 -30.18 -35.58 3.01
CA ASN A 132 -31.64 -35.45 3.28
C ASN A 132 -32.22 -34.07 2.94
N GLY A 133 -31.70 -33.39 1.90
CA GLY A 133 -32.13 -32.03 1.52
C GLY A 133 -31.65 -30.92 2.47
N GLN A 134 -30.74 -31.23 3.39
CA GLN A 134 -30.12 -30.31 4.35
C GLN A 134 -28.59 -30.31 4.16
N GLY A 135 -27.93 -29.20 4.46
CA GLY A 135 -26.46 -29.08 4.39
C GLY A 135 -25.94 -28.09 3.34
N ASP A 136 -24.78 -27.51 3.67
CA ASP A 136 -23.99 -26.52 2.92
C ASP A 136 -24.82 -25.48 2.16
N ALA A 137 -25.77 -24.83 2.84
CA ALA A 137 -26.62 -23.81 2.23
C ALA A 137 -25.83 -22.68 1.54
N TYR A 138 -24.60 -22.42 1.99
CA TYR A 138 -23.70 -21.43 1.40
C TYR A 138 -23.18 -21.84 0.02
N ALA A 139 -23.13 -23.14 -0.28
CA ALA A 139 -22.60 -23.64 -1.55
C ALA A 139 -23.38 -23.11 -2.76
N LEU A 140 -22.67 -22.81 -3.85
CA LEU A 140 -23.30 -22.52 -5.15
C LEU A 140 -23.82 -23.79 -5.80
N VAL A 141 -23.05 -24.88 -5.69
CA VAL A 141 -23.38 -26.21 -6.22
C VAL A 141 -23.23 -27.23 -5.10
N ARG A 142 -24.22 -28.11 -4.95
CA ARG A 142 -24.25 -29.17 -3.92
C ARG A 142 -24.42 -30.53 -4.56
N TYR A 143 -23.81 -31.53 -3.95
CA TYR A 143 -23.99 -32.94 -4.30
C TYR A 143 -24.60 -33.72 -3.14
N ASP A 144 -25.57 -34.58 -3.43
CA ASP A 144 -26.06 -35.55 -2.45
C ASP A 144 -25.22 -36.84 -2.41
N ALA A 145 -25.53 -37.73 -1.47
CA ALA A 145 -24.84 -39.02 -1.32
C ALA A 145 -24.99 -39.95 -2.53
N ALA A 146 -26.00 -39.72 -3.38
CA ALA A 146 -26.21 -40.44 -4.65
C ALA A 146 -25.54 -39.74 -5.85
N GLY A 147 -24.90 -38.58 -5.64
CA GLY A 147 -24.24 -37.79 -6.68
C GLY A 147 -25.17 -36.85 -7.44
N HIS A 148 -26.41 -36.64 -7.01
CA HIS A 148 -27.30 -35.66 -7.64
C HIS A 148 -26.85 -34.23 -7.33
N ARG A 149 -26.78 -33.41 -8.37
CA ARG A 149 -26.42 -31.99 -8.28
C ARG A 149 -27.65 -31.11 -8.01
N SER A 150 -27.50 -30.11 -7.15
CA SER A 150 -28.46 -29.01 -6.99
C SER A 150 -27.76 -27.68 -6.71
N GLY A 151 -28.46 -26.55 -6.91
CA GLY A 151 -27.95 -25.22 -6.57
C GLY A 151 -28.19 -24.20 -7.67
N ILE A 152 -27.28 -23.24 -7.80
CA ILE A 152 -27.40 -22.06 -8.65
C ILE A 152 -27.51 -22.37 -10.15
N LEU A 153 -27.17 -23.60 -10.55
CA LEU A 153 -27.24 -24.09 -11.93
C LEU A 153 -28.50 -24.92 -12.23
N ASP A 154 -29.28 -25.29 -11.21
CA ASP A 154 -30.25 -26.40 -11.31
C ASP A 154 -31.70 -26.01 -10.93
N GLY A 155 -31.98 -24.73 -10.61
CA GLY A 155 -33.32 -24.31 -10.21
C GLY A 155 -33.44 -22.85 -9.78
N PRO A 156 -34.58 -22.45 -9.17
CA PRO A 156 -34.81 -21.07 -8.72
C PRO A 156 -34.01 -20.77 -7.44
N ASP A 157 -32.73 -20.44 -7.61
CA ASP A 157 -31.88 -19.88 -6.56
C ASP A 157 -31.90 -18.35 -6.66
N TRP A 158 -32.29 -17.67 -5.59
CA TRP A 158 -32.42 -16.20 -5.58
C TRP A 158 -31.07 -15.49 -5.81
N ARG A 159 -29.94 -16.16 -5.57
CA ARG A 159 -28.58 -15.65 -5.80
C ARG A 159 -28.22 -15.58 -7.29
N SER A 160 -28.92 -16.34 -8.15
CA SER A 160 -28.55 -16.57 -9.56
C SER A 160 -28.37 -15.29 -10.37
N ALA A 161 -29.27 -14.31 -10.23
CA ALA A 161 -29.20 -13.07 -11.01
C ALA A 161 -27.92 -12.26 -10.68
N ALA A 162 -27.63 -12.09 -9.39
CA ALA A 162 -26.46 -11.37 -8.90
C ALA A 162 -25.16 -12.12 -9.22
N TRP A 163 -25.16 -13.45 -9.05
CA TRP A 163 -24.03 -14.30 -9.43
C TRP A 163 -23.71 -14.21 -10.91
N ASN A 164 -24.72 -14.39 -11.78
CA ASN A 164 -24.54 -14.35 -13.23
C ASN A 164 -24.04 -12.97 -13.69
N HIS A 165 -24.55 -11.89 -13.08
CA HIS A 165 -24.04 -10.54 -13.36
C HIS A 165 -22.54 -10.43 -13.03
N LEU A 166 -22.11 -10.91 -11.86
CA LEU A 166 -20.70 -10.89 -11.46
C LEU A 166 -19.80 -11.69 -12.41
N ILE A 167 -20.15 -12.93 -12.74
CA ILE A 167 -19.27 -13.80 -13.55
C ILE A 167 -19.29 -13.48 -15.05
N THR A 168 -20.22 -12.64 -15.52
CA THR A 168 -20.30 -12.20 -16.92
C THR A 168 -19.97 -10.72 -17.10
N ALA A 169 -19.62 -10.02 -16.02
CA ALA A 169 -19.21 -8.63 -16.08
C ALA A 169 -17.94 -8.48 -16.94
N PRO A 170 -17.79 -7.38 -17.70
CA PRO A 170 -16.56 -7.10 -18.43
C PRO A 170 -15.37 -7.04 -17.48
N SER A 171 -14.29 -7.76 -17.81
CA SER A 171 -13.05 -7.79 -17.03
C SER A 171 -11.83 -7.58 -17.91
N ARG A 172 -10.73 -7.10 -17.30
CA ARG A 172 -9.43 -7.08 -17.99
C ARG A 172 -8.95 -8.51 -18.22
N THR A 173 -8.45 -8.77 -19.42
CA THR A 173 -7.88 -10.08 -19.78
C THR A 173 -6.44 -9.93 -20.26
N GLY A 174 -5.67 -11.00 -20.13
CA GLY A 174 -4.25 -11.02 -20.52
C GLY A 174 -3.33 -10.37 -19.48
N GLN A 175 -2.15 -9.96 -19.94
CA GLN A 175 -1.15 -9.37 -19.05
C GLN A 175 -1.54 -7.92 -18.71
N VAL A 176 -1.74 -7.66 -17.42
CA VAL A 176 -1.91 -6.30 -16.90
C VAL A 176 -0.55 -5.61 -16.85
N ALA A 177 -0.46 -4.40 -17.38
CA ALA A 177 0.76 -3.60 -17.35
C ALA A 177 1.19 -3.35 -15.89
N VAL A 178 2.47 -3.55 -15.59
CA VAL A 178 2.99 -3.26 -14.25
C VAL A 178 3.01 -1.74 -14.07
N PRO A 179 2.24 -1.17 -13.13
CA PRO A 179 2.22 0.26 -12.92
C PRO A 179 3.54 0.73 -12.31
N ALA A 180 3.82 2.02 -12.45
CA ALA A 180 4.93 2.64 -11.75
C ALA A 180 4.75 2.48 -10.23
N ARG A 181 5.82 2.13 -9.54
CA ARG A 181 5.77 1.76 -8.13
C ARG A 181 6.15 2.94 -7.25
N TRP A 182 5.47 3.01 -6.12
CA TRP A 182 5.68 3.99 -5.07
C TRP A 182 5.78 3.24 -3.74
N ASN A 183 6.77 3.57 -2.92
CA ASN A 183 6.93 2.94 -1.60
C ASN A 183 7.23 3.99 -0.55
N MET A 184 6.48 3.94 0.56
CA MET A 184 6.78 4.75 1.74
C MET A 184 7.86 4.06 2.58
N LEU A 185 8.81 4.84 3.08
CA LEU A 185 9.77 4.45 4.10
C LEU A 185 9.29 4.98 5.46
N ASP A 186 9.26 4.09 6.45
CA ASP A 186 8.74 4.34 7.79
C ASP A 186 9.80 3.98 8.83
N LEU A 187 10.34 5.00 9.51
CA LEU A 187 11.37 4.84 10.52
C LEU A 187 10.83 4.99 11.95
N ASP A 188 9.52 4.97 12.20
CA ASP A 188 8.99 5.32 13.54
C ASP A 188 9.57 4.43 14.64
N ASN A 189 9.69 3.13 14.36
CA ASN A 189 10.05 2.14 15.36
C ASN A 189 11.35 1.37 15.05
N ALA A 190 11.80 1.38 13.78
CA ALA A 190 12.95 0.57 13.34
C ALA A 190 13.57 1.12 12.04
N ASP A 191 14.57 0.41 11.53
CA ASP A 191 15.10 0.61 10.19
C ASP A 191 14.05 0.27 9.11
N ALA A 192 14.02 1.06 8.04
CA ALA A 192 13.26 0.81 6.82
C ALA A 192 14.20 0.54 5.64
N VAL A 193 15.18 -0.35 5.82
CA VAL A 193 16.03 -0.80 4.71
C VAL A 193 15.19 -1.74 3.83
N ARG A 194 14.71 -1.26 2.67
CA ARG A 194 13.89 -2.05 1.73
C ARG A 194 14.68 -2.69 0.60
N SER A 195 15.88 -2.17 0.29
CA SER A 195 16.84 -2.81 -0.61
C SER A 195 17.35 -4.14 -0.02
N LEU A 196 17.31 -5.22 -0.81
CA LEU A 196 17.91 -6.50 -0.43
C LEU A 196 19.44 -6.39 -0.41
N ARG A 197 20.01 -5.62 -1.34
CA ARG A 197 21.45 -5.36 -1.41
C ARG A 197 21.96 -4.71 -0.12
N MET A 198 21.26 -3.68 0.37
CA MET A 198 21.67 -2.99 1.60
C MET A 198 21.38 -3.82 2.85
N ARG A 199 20.33 -4.65 2.88
CA ARG A 199 20.11 -5.59 3.99
C ARG A 199 21.21 -6.65 4.11
N GLY A 200 21.79 -7.08 2.99
CA GLY A 200 22.90 -8.04 2.98
C GLY A 200 24.27 -7.43 3.33
N GLY A 201 24.35 -6.11 3.46
CA GLY A 201 25.58 -5.39 3.77
C GLY A 201 25.77 -5.10 5.26
N PRO A 202 26.92 -4.49 5.64
CA PRO A 202 27.14 -4.01 7.01
C PRO A 202 26.21 -2.83 7.36
N ASP A 203 26.05 -2.57 8.67
CA ASP A 203 25.38 -1.36 9.15
C ASP A 203 26.16 -0.11 8.73
N TRP A 204 25.63 0.60 7.73
CA TRP A 204 26.31 1.71 7.08
C TRP A 204 26.26 3.02 7.88
N ASP A 205 25.45 3.09 8.94
CA ASP A 205 25.43 4.20 9.90
C ASP A 205 25.06 3.72 11.31
N SER A 206 26.05 3.10 11.96
CA SER A 206 25.90 2.48 13.29
C SER A 206 25.25 3.41 14.32
N GLY A 207 24.21 2.90 14.98
CA GLY A 207 23.43 3.60 16.00
C GLY A 207 22.42 4.64 15.46
N ALA A 208 22.24 4.75 14.15
CA ALA A 208 21.16 5.51 13.52
C ALA A 208 20.07 4.57 12.98
N ARG A 209 18.82 5.08 12.94
CA ARG A 209 17.75 4.43 12.17
C ARG A 209 17.95 4.75 10.69
N LYS A 210 17.85 3.74 9.82
CA LYS A 210 18.22 3.81 8.40
C LYS A 210 17.05 3.51 7.50
N ALA A 211 16.89 4.30 6.45
CA ALA A 211 15.92 4.10 5.38
C ALA A 211 16.67 3.86 4.08
N THR A 212 16.23 2.89 3.29
CA THR A 212 16.74 2.68 1.93
C THR A 212 15.61 2.20 1.05
N CYS A 213 15.50 2.77 -0.15
CA CYS A 213 14.50 2.38 -1.12
C CYS A 213 14.62 0.90 -1.54
N PRO A 214 13.51 0.27 -1.98
CA PRO A 214 13.58 -1.05 -2.63
C PRO A 214 14.51 -1.04 -3.84
N ASP A 215 15.12 -2.19 -4.13
CA ASP A 215 15.97 -2.31 -5.32
C ASP A 215 15.17 -1.96 -6.59
N GLY A 216 15.77 -1.14 -7.44
CA GLY A 216 15.13 -0.60 -8.64
C GLY A 216 14.34 0.70 -8.44
N GLN A 217 14.32 1.27 -7.23
CA GLN A 217 13.74 2.59 -6.95
C GLN A 217 14.80 3.59 -6.49
N ARG A 218 14.42 4.87 -6.45
CA ARG A 218 15.22 5.97 -5.87
C ARG A 218 14.42 6.73 -4.83
N LEU A 219 15.11 7.37 -3.88
CA LEU A 219 14.46 8.31 -2.97
C LEU A 219 14.02 9.55 -3.76
N ILE A 220 12.76 9.95 -3.59
CA ILE A 220 12.17 11.07 -4.33
C ILE A 220 11.51 12.10 -3.41
N GLY A 221 11.19 11.73 -2.17
CA GLY A 221 10.59 12.64 -1.21
C GLY A 221 10.93 12.32 0.23
N LEU A 222 10.82 13.35 1.08
CA LEU A 222 11.04 13.29 2.51
C LEU A 222 9.97 14.11 3.22
N ALA A 223 9.64 13.70 4.44
CA ALA A 223 8.89 14.51 5.37
C ALA A 223 9.81 15.38 6.22
N HIS A 224 9.36 16.59 6.57
CA HIS A 224 10.04 17.46 7.51
C HIS A 224 10.13 16.80 8.88
N THR A 225 9.01 16.28 9.38
CA THR A 225 8.92 15.57 10.66
C THR A 225 8.30 14.18 10.47
N GLY A 226 8.47 13.30 11.45
CA GLY A 226 7.96 11.92 11.40
C GLY A 226 8.85 10.92 10.66
N ASN A 227 10.05 11.33 10.22
CA ASN A 227 11.07 10.46 9.61
C ASN A 227 10.58 9.62 8.41
N ARG A 228 9.57 10.09 7.67
CA ARG A 228 9.02 9.40 6.50
C ARG A 228 9.77 9.75 5.22
N GLY A 229 9.87 8.77 4.33
CA GLY A 229 10.44 8.92 2.99
C GLY A 229 9.54 8.33 1.91
N LEU A 230 9.77 8.73 0.66
CA LEU A 230 9.06 8.22 -0.50
C LEU A 230 10.04 7.77 -1.57
N CYS A 231 9.81 6.58 -2.11
CA CYS A 231 10.60 5.97 -3.17
C CYS A 231 9.77 5.77 -4.43
N THR A 232 10.41 5.84 -5.60
CA THR A 232 9.75 5.49 -6.86
C THR A 232 10.73 5.00 -7.93
N ASP A 233 10.22 4.22 -8.88
CA ASP A 233 10.86 3.92 -10.16
C ASP A 233 10.28 4.75 -11.33
N THR A 234 9.26 5.58 -11.07
CA THR A 234 8.62 6.42 -12.10
C THR A 234 9.65 7.31 -12.81
N GLY A 235 9.58 7.37 -14.14
CA GLY A 235 10.40 8.24 -15.00
C GLY A 235 11.81 7.72 -15.31
N ALA A 236 12.39 6.86 -14.48
CA ALA A 236 13.78 6.38 -14.66
C ALA A 236 13.90 4.85 -14.72
N GLY A 237 12.90 4.10 -14.22
CA GLY A 237 13.08 2.71 -13.89
C GLY A 237 14.16 2.51 -12.83
N ASP A 238 14.90 1.41 -12.93
CA ASP A 238 16.05 1.13 -12.09
C ASP A 238 17.26 2.00 -12.50
N LEU A 239 17.50 3.05 -11.73
CA LEU A 239 18.58 4.02 -11.97
C LEU A 239 19.94 3.53 -11.44
N ARG A 240 19.96 2.60 -10.49
CA ARG A 240 21.18 2.21 -9.75
C ARG A 240 22.12 1.39 -10.64
N SER A 241 23.43 1.58 -10.54
CA SER A 241 24.42 0.68 -11.17
C SER A 241 24.35 -0.72 -10.55
N ALA A 242 24.79 -1.74 -11.28
CA ALA A 242 24.69 -3.14 -10.81
C ALA A 242 25.66 -3.49 -9.66
N GLY A 243 26.68 -2.66 -9.42
CA GLY A 243 27.73 -2.94 -8.44
C GLY A 243 27.31 -2.72 -6.98
N PRO A 244 28.15 -3.14 -6.02
CA PRO A 244 27.87 -3.04 -4.59
C PRO A 244 28.16 -1.64 -4.01
N GLU A 245 28.70 -0.73 -4.81
CA GLU A 245 29.21 0.55 -4.34
C GLU A 245 28.07 1.43 -3.79
N TYR A 246 28.39 2.10 -2.69
CA TYR A 246 27.58 3.16 -2.11
C TYR A 246 28.50 4.15 -1.39
N THR A 247 28.00 5.35 -1.16
CA THR A 247 28.70 6.39 -0.40
C THR A 247 27.78 6.90 0.70
N VAL A 248 28.29 6.93 1.94
CA VAL A 248 27.56 7.51 3.07
C VAL A 248 28.08 8.91 3.32
N VAL A 249 27.23 9.91 3.07
CA VAL A 249 27.58 11.32 3.18
C VAL A 249 27.12 11.87 4.53
N ARG A 250 28.06 12.43 5.30
CA ARG A 250 27.83 12.96 6.66
C ARG A 250 28.11 14.45 6.81
N ASP A 251 28.68 15.06 5.77
CA ASP A 251 29.11 16.44 5.75
C ASP A 251 29.03 17.02 4.32
N GLU A 252 29.50 18.26 4.16
CA GLU A 252 29.43 18.99 2.90
C GLU A 252 30.60 18.68 1.94
N SER A 253 31.38 17.62 2.16
CA SER A 253 32.57 17.30 1.35
C SER A 253 32.30 17.09 -0.15
N TYR A 254 31.05 16.79 -0.51
CA TYR A 254 30.59 16.61 -1.90
C TYR A 254 29.79 17.78 -2.45
N VAL A 255 29.63 18.88 -1.71
CA VAL A 255 28.95 20.08 -2.21
C VAL A 255 29.89 20.80 -3.18
N ARG A 256 29.60 20.71 -4.49
CA ARG A 256 30.47 21.26 -5.56
C ARG A 256 29.82 22.36 -6.39
N SER A 257 28.50 22.41 -6.44
CA SER A 257 27.72 23.32 -7.30
C SER A 257 27.27 24.62 -6.60
N GLY A 258 27.95 25.04 -5.54
CA GLY A 258 27.62 26.23 -4.76
C GLY A 258 26.62 25.96 -3.61
N ASP A 259 26.25 27.02 -2.91
CA ASP A 259 25.39 26.96 -1.71
C ASP A 259 23.91 26.90 -2.08
N TRP A 260 23.43 25.72 -2.45
CA TRP A 260 22.03 25.50 -2.89
C TRP A 260 21.01 25.59 -1.74
N ALA A 261 21.46 25.57 -0.49
CA ALA A 261 20.63 25.74 0.70
C ALA A 261 21.33 26.66 1.72
N GLY A 262 21.27 27.97 1.43
CA GLY A 262 21.99 28.99 2.18
C GLY A 262 21.74 28.98 3.69
N GLY A 263 22.81 28.79 4.46
CA GLY A 263 22.76 28.77 5.93
C GLY A 263 22.22 27.48 6.56
N TYR A 264 22.25 26.37 5.79
CA TYR A 264 21.92 25.00 6.19
C TYR A 264 23.11 24.08 5.92
N THR A 265 23.16 22.96 6.66
CA THR A 265 24.10 21.86 6.39
C THR A 265 23.55 21.01 5.24
N LYS A 266 24.40 20.69 4.27
CA LYS A 266 24.05 19.99 3.02
C LYS A 266 24.74 18.64 2.92
N LEU A 267 23.96 17.57 2.85
CA LEU A 267 24.44 16.23 2.52
C LEU A 267 24.15 15.98 1.03
N GLU A 268 25.13 16.26 0.17
CA GLU A 268 25.01 16.11 -1.28
C GLU A 268 25.69 14.83 -1.75
N CYS A 269 25.07 14.12 -2.69
CA CYS A 269 25.66 12.94 -3.30
C CYS A 269 26.83 13.29 -4.23
N PRO A 270 27.87 12.45 -4.32
CA PRO A 270 28.93 12.60 -5.31
C PRO A 270 28.39 12.68 -6.74
N ALA A 271 29.16 13.30 -7.65
CA ALA A 271 28.81 13.33 -9.07
C ALA A 271 28.59 11.91 -9.62
N GLY A 272 27.53 11.73 -10.42
CA GLY A 272 27.13 10.42 -10.94
C GLY A 272 26.41 9.52 -9.93
N GLN A 273 26.13 10.01 -8.71
CA GLN A 273 25.34 9.31 -7.71
C GLN A 273 24.02 10.05 -7.39
N PHE A 274 23.06 9.31 -6.83
CA PHE A 274 21.77 9.84 -6.38
C PHE A 274 21.42 9.28 -5.00
N LEU A 275 20.47 9.93 -4.31
CA LEU A 275 19.98 9.47 -3.02
C LEU A 275 19.14 8.19 -3.16
N ASP A 276 19.59 7.14 -2.49
CA ASP A 276 18.87 5.88 -2.34
C ASP A 276 18.25 5.74 -0.94
N GLY A 277 18.78 6.48 0.03
CA GLY A 277 18.37 6.39 1.43
C GLY A 277 18.91 7.52 2.30
N TYR A 278 18.56 7.45 3.58
CA TYR A 278 18.95 8.41 4.60
C TYR A 278 18.91 7.76 5.98
N SER A 279 19.58 8.36 6.96
CA SER A 279 19.55 7.91 8.35
C SER A 279 19.27 9.05 9.31
N VAL A 280 18.70 8.71 10.46
CA VAL A 280 18.36 9.65 11.53
C VAL A 280 18.77 9.14 12.90
N ARG A 281 19.13 10.06 13.80
CA ARG A 281 19.30 9.82 15.24
C ARG A 281 18.21 10.59 15.98
N GLY A 282 17.15 9.88 16.39
CA GLY A 282 15.91 10.53 16.81
C GLY A 282 15.20 11.16 15.59
N ALA A 283 15.08 12.48 15.56
CA ALA A 283 14.58 13.22 14.39
C ALA A 283 15.71 13.90 13.58
N ALA A 284 16.93 13.89 14.10
CA ALA A 284 18.06 14.58 13.49
C ALA A 284 18.60 13.78 12.31
N VAL A 285 18.74 14.41 11.15
CA VAL A 285 19.45 13.86 9.99
C VAL A 285 20.88 13.49 10.41
N SER A 286 21.28 12.26 10.10
CA SER A 286 22.59 11.69 10.46
C SER A 286 23.46 11.54 9.20
N ALA A 287 22.93 10.90 8.16
CA ALA A 287 23.63 10.73 6.90
C ALA A 287 22.67 10.57 5.71
N ALA A 288 23.20 10.84 4.52
CA ALA A 288 22.61 10.48 3.24
C ALA A 288 23.29 9.22 2.68
N LEU A 289 22.51 8.30 2.12
CA LEU A 289 23.02 7.13 1.41
C LEU A 289 22.90 7.37 -0.09
N CYS A 290 24.06 7.46 -0.74
CA CYS A 290 24.18 7.71 -2.16
C CYS A 290 24.66 6.45 -2.88
N VAL A 291 24.15 6.23 -4.10
CA VAL A 291 24.51 5.07 -4.92
C VAL A 291 24.82 5.51 -6.35
N PRO A 292 25.73 4.85 -7.06
CA PRO A 292 26.05 5.20 -8.44
C PRO A 292 24.86 4.95 -9.37
N ALA A 293 24.66 5.85 -10.33
CA ALA A 293 23.73 5.64 -11.42
C ALA A 293 24.35 4.77 -12.52
N ARG A 294 23.52 4.00 -13.22
CA ARG A 294 23.93 3.23 -14.41
C ARG A 294 24.06 4.08 -15.68
N ALA A 295 23.44 5.26 -15.68
CA ALA A 295 23.44 6.20 -16.78
C ALA A 295 23.92 7.58 -16.30
N ALA A 296 24.29 8.44 -17.24
CA ALA A 296 24.62 9.83 -16.92
C ALA A 296 23.44 10.51 -16.21
N LEU A 297 23.73 11.36 -15.23
CA LEU A 297 22.73 12.15 -14.51
C LEU A 297 22.83 13.62 -14.93
N GLY A 298 21.68 14.28 -15.09
CA GLY A 298 21.62 15.71 -15.32
C GLY A 298 22.12 16.49 -14.09
N THR A 299 22.74 17.65 -14.33
CA THR A 299 23.29 18.50 -13.26
C THR A 299 22.40 19.70 -12.93
N ALA A 300 21.49 20.07 -13.86
CA ALA A 300 20.51 21.12 -13.64
C ALA A 300 19.54 20.72 -12.53
N GLY A 301 19.37 21.60 -11.54
CA GLY A 301 18.55 21.30 -10.38
C GLY A 301 17.98 22.52 -9.68
N ARG A 302 17.12 22.23 -8.70
CA ARG A 302 16.41 23.20 -7.88
C ARG A 302 16.35 22.72 -6.44
N THR A 303 16.24 23.66 -5.51
CA THR A 303 16.03 23.36 -4.10
C THR A 303 14.54 23.32 -3.80
N VAL A 304 14.10 22.23 -3.20
CA VAL A 304 12.71 22.01 -2.75
C VAL A 304 12.68 22.21 -1.25
N TRP A 305 12.21 23.39 -0.82
CA TRP A 305 12.01 23.73 0.59
C TRP A 305 10.68 23.20 1.10
N PHE A 306 10.68 22.56 2.26
CA PHE A 306 9.48 22.00 2.88
C PHE A 306 9.48 22.14 4.41
N ASP A 307 10.26 23.08 4.96
CA ASP A 307 10.31 23.41 6.39
C ASP A 307 9.06 24.19 6.87
N ARG A 308 8.30 24.79 5.94
CA ARG A 308 7.14 25.67 6.23
C ARG A 308 5.85 25.29 5.50
N GLY A 309 5.87 24.21 4.75
CA GLY A 309 4.74 23.77 3.95
C GLY A 309 5.10 22.63 3.01
N ASP A 310 4.08 21.98 2.45
CA ASP A 310 4.29 21.00 1.39
C ASP A 310 4.87 21.68 0.14
N ASN A 311 5.86 21.03 -0.47
CA ASN A 311 6.42 21.40 -1.76
C ASN A 311 6.59 20.13 -2.60
N ARG A 312 5.54 19.83 -3.35
CA ARG A 312 5.36 18.57 -4.07
C ARG A 312 4.86 18.83 -5.49
N PRO A 313 5.12 17.91 -6.44
CA PRO A 313 4.54 18.00 -7.77
C PRO A 313 3.00 18.03 -7.73
N ALA A 314 2.40 18.72 -8.70
CA ALA A 314 0.95 18.74 -8.87
C ALA A 314 0.38 17.32 -8.99
N GLY A 315 -0.81 17.09 -8.43
CA GLY A 315 -1.44 15.77 -8.35
C GLY A 315 -0.88 14.86 -7.25
N GLY A 316 0.19 15.25 -6.55
CA GLY A 316 0.71 14.52 -5.38
C GLY A 316 1.07 13.05 -5.67
N PRO A 317 1.90 12.77 -6.70
CA PRO A 317 2.24 11.40 -7.06
C PRO A 317 2.90 10.67 -5.88
N GLY A 318 2.52 9.41 -5.69
CA GLY A 318 2.87 8.62 -4.51
C GLY A 318 1.98 8.85 -3.29
N GLY A 319 1.02 9.79 -3.33
CA GLY A 319 0.01 9.96 -2.30
C GLY A 319 0.48 10.64 -1.02
N GLU A 320 -0.34 10.61 0.03
CA GLU A 320 0.00 11.14 1.35
C GLU A 320 0.88 10.16 2.14
N PHE A 321 2.20 10.32 2.04
CA PHE A 321 3.18 9.41 2.68
C PHE A 321 3.65 9.87 4.07
N ALA A 322 3.16 11.01 4.57
CA ALA A 322 3.53 11.55 5.88
C ALA A 322 2.42 12.43 6.44
N SER A 323 1.28 11.81 6.75
CA SER A 323 0.09 12.50 7.24
C SER A 323 0.40 13.45 8.41
N GLY A 324 -0.08 14.68 8.32
CA GLY A 324 0.14 15.74 9.32
C GLY A 324 1.52 16.40 9.31
N ASN A 325 2.44 15.99 8.42
CA ASN A 325 3.79 16.55 8.34
C ASN A 325 4.01 17.20 6.97
N TYR A 326 4.85 18.24 6.90
CA TYR A 326 5.24 18.84 5.62
C TYR A 326 6.12 17.91 4.80
N LYS A 327 5.99 17.95 3.48
CA LYS A 327 6.63 17.02 2.54
C LYS A 327 7.32 17.77 1.42
N GLY A 328 8.60 17.45 1.20
CA GLY A 328 9.35 17.84 0.01
C GLY A 328 9.43 16.67 -0.95
N GLN A 329 9.21 16.92 -2.24
CA GLN A 329 9.27 15.89 -3.26
C GLN A 329 9.81 16.43 -4.59
N CYS A 330 10.78 15.72 -5.16
CA CYS A 330 11.25 15.97 -6.52
C CYS A 330 10.21 15.50 -7.55
N ALA A 331 10.24 16.07 -8.76
CA ALA A 331 9.39 15.65 -9.85
C ALA A 331 9.74 14.23 -10.33
N THR A 332 8.82 13.56 -11.02
CA THR A 332 9.03 12.18 -11.51
C THR A 332 10.12 12.09 -12.58
N ASP A 333 10.46 13.20 -13.24
CA ASP A 333 11.57 13.35 -14.17
C ASP A 333 12.87 13.88 -13.51
N GLU A 334 12.91 13.89 -12.18
CA GLU A 334 14.05 14.32 -11.36
C GLU A 334 14.54 13.18 -10.44
N TYR A 335 15.72 13.35 -9.86
CA TYR A 335 16.24 12.55 -8.77
C TYR A 335 16.62 13.46 -7.59
N ALA A 336 16.52 12.93 -6.37
CA ALA A 336 17.02 13.62 -5.19
C ALA A 336 18.55 13.45 -5.12
N ALA A 337 19.27 14.56 -5.13
CA ALA A 337 20.74 14.61 -5.14
C ALA A 337 21.32 15.03 -3.78
N GLY A 338 20.51 15.53 -2.85
CA GLY A 338 20.98 15.91 -1.53
C GLY A 338 19.87 16.30 -0.56
N ILE A 339 20.21 16.32 0.72
CA ILE A 339 19.34 16.70 1.85
C ILE A 339 19.97 17.89 2.56
N ALA A 340 19.18 18.91 2.87
CA ALA A 340 19.61 20.02 3.74
C ALA A 340 18.85 19.98 5.07
N TYR A 341 19.55 20.31 6.15
CA TYR A 341 18.98 20.47 7.48
C TYR A 341 19.72 21.59 8.24
N THR A 342 19.09 22.15 9.28
CA THR A 342 19.72 23.20 10.10
C THR A 342 20.06 22.74 11.51
N GLY A 343 21.26 23.11 11.97
CA GLY A 343 21.73 22.92 13.34
C GLY A 343 21.50 24.11 14.28
N ARG A 344 20.75 25.14 13.83
CA ARG A 344 20.48 26.36 14.61
C ARG A 344 19.83 26.03 15.96
N VAL A 345 20.05 26.90 16.95
CA VAL A 345 19.46 26.75 18.29
C VAL A 345 17.95 26.59 18.18
N GLY A 346 17.41 25.56 18.84
CA GLY A 346 15.98 25.19 18.78
C GLY A 346 15.59 24.25 17.65
N SER A 347 16.49 23.98 16.69
CA SER A 347 16.24 23.02 15.62
C SER A 347 16.32 21.58 16.10
N ARG A 348 15.43 20.73 15.57
CA ARG A 348 15.50 19.27 15.73
C ARG A 348 16.43 18.60 14.71
N ARG A 349 17.09 19.39 13.85
CA ARG A 349 17.95 18.94 12.73
C ARG A 349 17.22 18.01 11.76
N THR A 350 15.93 18.23 11.60
CA THR A 350 15.07 17.55 10.65
C THR A 350 15.39 17.96 9.20
N PRO A 351 15.01 17.17 8.18
CA PRO A 351 15.13 17.59 6.79
C PRO A 351 14.33 18.87 6.53
N ASP A 352 14.97 19.87 5.94
CA ASP A 352 14.36 21.16 5.61
C ASP A 352 14.22 21.38 4.10
N ALA A 353 15.14 20.81 3.30
CA ALA A 353 15.08 20.87 1.85
C ALA A 353 15.71 19.66 1.15
N LEU A 354 15.28 19.44 -0.10
CA LEU A 354 15.86 18.48 -1.03
C LEU A 354 16.53 19.23 -2.19
N LEU A 355 17.70 18.77 -2.62
CA LEU A 355 18.25 19.15 -3.92
C LEU A 355 17.69 18.19 -4.97
N CYS A 356 16.87 18.69 -5.89
CA CYS A 356 16.28 17.91 -6.97
C CYS A 356 16.99 18.25 -8.28
N ARG A 357 17.48 17.24 -9.01
CA ARG A 357 18.15 17.40 -10.30
C ARG A 357 17.45 16.60 -11.38
N LYS A 358 17.50 17.07 -12.62
CA LYS A 358 16.88 16.38 -13.76
C LYS A 358 17.55 15.04 -14.05
N LEU A 359 16.75 14.06 -14.43
CA LEU A 359 17.24 12.89 -15.15
C LEU A 359 17.81 13.36 -16.51
N ALA A 360 18.77 12.60 -17.06
CA ALA A 360 19.45 12.97 -18.31
C ALA A 360 18.59 12.78 -19.56
#